data_AF-A0A7X6TPS2-F1
#
_entry.id   AF-A0A7X6TPS2-F1
#
_cell.length_a   1.000
_cell.length_b   1.000
_cell.length_c   1.000
_cell.angle_alpha   90.00
_cell.angle_beta   90.00
_cell.angle_gamma   90.00
#
_symmetry.space_group_name_H-M   'P 1'
#
loop_
_entity.id
_entity.type
_entity.pdbx_description
1 polymer ?
#
loop_
_entity_poly.entity_id
_entity_poly.type
_entity_poly.pdbx_seq_one_letter_code
_entity_poly.pdbx_strand_id
1 'polypeptide(L)'
;MKKLNKLLLTNWHYFTHEVLNFGLVNFLTGKNASGKTTVIDALQLLLLGDTTGHFFNKSASEKSTRSLRGYLRCEFGDTEDGGALYLRNGRFTSYVVGEFYDDTLDNTFTLGIVFDSYEDDSYDGKFFYYNGALPENRFIEGKIPMDMKVLNLFLLNNYSDVTFFPTNTSYREFLRMRLGNLPSTFFHLFKKSIPFTPITNIETFITEYICDVENNINVVTMQENFRNYKKLEIETEELVKRVNSLEDIIEKYNTWKERQKSVEIKRYILERSNLYRTAAQEDKIKLKIADVKTEIEETQAILDKCNVGLKNARNSREKLIEEKFASDVYKRRAAFEEKLEALELKIRELNVQITSVKNNLISYADNWNYGIDTLINDLGKDFADSDLAKQARSVQSTLRSH
;
A
#
# COMPACT_ATOMS: atom_id res chain seq x y z
N MET A 1 -25.28 -49.36 -37.44
CA MET A 1 -25.63 -48.25 -38.35
C MET A 1 -26.04 -47.00 -37.59
N LYS A 2 -25.43 -45.86 -37.95
CA LYS A 2 -25.81 -44.53 -37.44
C LYS A 2 -26.83 -43.93 -38.40
N LYS A 3 -28.02 -43.58 -37.92
CA LYS A 3 -29.14 -43.11 -38.76
C LYS A 3 -29.48 -41.67 -38.42
N LEU A 4 -29.60 -40.81 -39.42
CA LEU A 4 -30.17 -39.47 -39.23
C LEU A 4 -31.67 -39.60 -39.01
N ASN A 5 -32.15 -39.15 -37.86
CA ASN A 5 -33.57 -39.21 -37.49
C ASN A 5 -34.27 -37.87 -37.64
N LYS A 6 -33.59 -36.76 -37.29
CA LYS A 6 -34.17 -35.41 -37.38
C LYS A 6 -33.17 -34.40 -37.89
N LEU A 7 -33.66 -33.39 -38.60
CA LEU A 7 -32.93 -32.17 -38.94
C LEU A 7 -33.73 -30.97 -38.46
N LEU A 8 -33.16 -30.22 -37.52
CA LEU A 8 -33.65 -28.92 -37.10
C LEU A 8 -32.99 -27.82 -37.94
N LEU A 9 -33.81 -26.96 -38.53
CA LEU A 9 -33.40 -25.77 -39.26
C LEU A 9 -34.01 -24.53 -38.59
N THR A 10 -33.17 -23.64 -38.07
CA THR A 10 -33.59 -22.35 -37.51
C THR A 10 -32.92 -21.24 -38.28
N ASN A 11 -33.70 -20.28 -38.77
CA ASN A 11 -33.23 -19.16 -39.58
C ASN A 11 -32.31 -19.57 -40.74
N TRP A 12 -32.73 -20.58 -41.49
CA TRP A 12 -32.01 -21.11 -42.65
C TRP A 12 -32.82 -20.86 -43.93
N HIS A 13 -32.43 -19.86 -44.72
CA HIS A 13 -33.19 -19.35 -45.87
C HIS A 13 -34.65 -19.05 -45.49
N TYR A 14 -35.66 -19.67 -46.10
CA TYR A 14 -37.06 -19.48 -45.73
C TYR A 14 -37.49 -20.28 -44.51
N PHE A 15 -36.66 -21.19 -43.98
CA PHE A 15 -36.96 -21.94 -42.76
C PHE A 15 -36.73 -21.06 -41.53
N THR A 16 -37.82 -20.64 -40.87
CA THR A 16 -37.74 -19.89 -39.62
C THR A 16 -37.36 -20.81 -38.46
N HIS A 17 -38.11 -21.89 -38.25
CA HIS A 17 -37.82 -22.90 -37.24
C HIS A 17 -38.60 -24.19 -37.52
N GLU A 18 -37.96 -25.17 -38.14
CA GLU A 18 -38.61 -26.40 -38.59
C GLU A 18 -37.81 -27.65 -38.22
N VAL A 19 -38.50 -28.72 -37.86
CA VAL A 19 -37.90 -30.03 -37.60
C VAL A 19 -38.40 -31.03 -38.64
N LEU A 20 -37.48 -31.53 -39.45
CA LEU A 20 -37.74 -32.55 -40.45
C LEU A 20 -37.40 -33.93 -39.88
N ASN A 21 -38.34 -34.86 -39.92
CA ASN A 21 -38.11 -36.25 -39.50
C ASN A 21 -37.69 -37.09 -40.72
N PHE A 22 -36.72 -37.98 -40.53
CA PHE A 22 -36.18 -38.85 -41.55
C PHE A 22 -36.46 -40.31 -41.21
N GLY A 23 -36.97 -41.05 -42.21
CA GLY A 23 -36.95 -42.50 -42.24
C GLY A 23 -35.68 -43.03 -42.90
N LEU A 24 -35.65 -44.33 -43.20
CA LEU A 24 -34.53 -44.95 -43.93
C LEU A 24 -34.42 -44.42 -45.38
N VAL A 25 -35.57 -44.16 -46.02
CA VAL A 25 -35.68 -43.59 -47.36
C VAL A 25 -36.68 -42.44 -47.30
N ASN A 26 -36.30 -41.28 -47.83
CA ASN A 26 -37.10 -40.06 -47.79
C ASN A 26 -37.22 -39.46 -49.18
N PHE A 27 -38.44 -39.09 -49.58
CA PHE A 27 -38.71 -38.47 -50.88
C PHE A 27 -38.99 -36.97 -50.71
N LEU A 28 -38.12 -36.11 -51.25
CA LEU A 28 -38.33 -34.66 -51.27
C LEU A 28 -39.12 -34.26 -52.53
N THR A 29 -40.46 -34.19 -52.40
CA THR A 29 -41.39 -33.82 -53.48
C THR A 29 -41.81 -32.34 -53.39
N GLY A 30 -42.31 -31.74 -54.48
CA GLY A 30 -42.58 -30.29 -54.56
C GLY A 30 -42.11 -29.63 -55.87
N LYS A 31 -42.60 -28.41 -56.14
CA LYS A 31 -42.22 -27.62 -57.32
C LYS A 31 -40.76 -27.15 -57.26
N ASN A 32 -40.20 -26.70 -58.37
CA ASN A 32 -38.91 -26.00 -58.35
C ASN A 32 -38.97 -24.80 -57.39
N ALA A 33 -37.86 -24.49 -56.70
CA ALA A 33 -37.78 -23.48 -55.65
C ALA A 33 -38.61 -23.73 -54.37
N SER A 34 -39.12 -24.95 -54.15
CA SER A 34 -39.82 -25.32 -52.90
C SER A 34 -38.91 -25.55 -51.67
N GLY A 35 -37.60 -25.28 -51.78
CA GLY A 35 -36.65 -25.45 -50.67
C GLY A 35 -36.02 -26.83 -50.54
N LYS A 36 -36.24 -27.75 -51.49
CA LYS A 36 -35.62 -29.10 -51.47
C LYS A 36 -34.10 -29.06 -51.42
N THR A 37 -33.51 -28.27 -52.33
CA THR A 37 -32.06 -28.10 -52.40
C THR A 37 -31.54 -27.39 -51.16
N THR A 38 -32.31 -26.48 -50.56
CA THR A 38 -31.97 -25.81 -49.30
C THR A 38 -31.81 -26.79 -48.14
N VAL A 39 -32.64 -27.83 -48.07
CA VAL A 39 -32.52 -28.91 -47.07
C VAL A 39 -31.27 -29.76 -47.33
N ILE A 40 -31.03 -30.14 -48.59
CA ILE A 40 -29.84 -30.91 -48.99
C ILE A 40 -28.57 -30.13 -48.68
N ASP A 41 -28.54 -28.83 -49.00
CA ASP A 41 -27.41 -27.95 -48.78
C ASP A 41 -27.14 -27.76 -47.27
N ALA A 42 -28.17 -27.75 -46.42
CA ALA A 42 -28.02 -27.77 -44.96
C ALA A 42 -27.39 -29.08 -44.46
N LEU A 43 -27.82 -30.23 -45.01
CA LEU A 43 -27.21 -31.52 -44.69
C LEU A 43 -25.76 -31.60 -45.17
N GLN A 44 -25.46 -31.04 -46.35
CA GLN A 44 -24.10 -30.93 -46.85
C GLN A 44 -23.23 -30.09 -45.91
N LEU A 45 -23.71 -28.93 -45.46
CA LEU A 45 -23.00 -28.09 -44.49
C LEU A 45 -22.66 -28.89 -43.21
N LEU A 46 -23.66 -29.58 -42.65
CA LEU A 46 -23.50 -30.32 -41.40
C LEU A 46 -22.56 -31.53 -41.55
N LEU A 47 -22.66 -32.28 -42.65
CA LEU A 47 -21.92 -33.53 -42.85
C LEU A 47 -20.54 -33.32 -43.47
N LEU A 48 -20.34 -32.30 -44.31
CA LEU A 48 -19.01 -31.96 -44.83
C LEU A 48 -18.17 -31.21 -43.80
N GLY A 49 -18.82 -30.56 -42.82
CA GLY A 49 -18.11 -29.82 -41.78
C GLY A 49 -17.32 -28.63 -42.32
N ASP A 50 -17.83 -28.00 -43.37
CA ASP A 50 -17.15 -26.94 -44.11
C ASP A 50 -18.06 -25.70 -44.19
N THR A 51 -17.57 -24.55 -43.74
CA THR A 51 -18.31 -23.27 -43.75
C THR A 51 -17.93 -22.37 -44.93
N THR A 52 -17.04 -22.78 -45.82
CA THR A 52 -16.63 -21.97 -46.98
C THR A 52 -17.74 -21.80 -48.03
N GLY A 53 -18.71 -22.71 -48.06
CA GLY A 53 -19.86 -22.64 -48.98
C GLY A 53 -19.56 -23.02 -50.42
N HIS A 54 -18.33 -23.43 -50.77
CA HIS A 54 -17.94 -23.84 -52.13
C HIS A 54 -18.53 -25.19 -52.58
N PHE A 55 -19.42 -25.78 -51.80
CA PHE A 55 -20.08 -27.07 -52.08
C PHE A 55 -21.59 -26.93 -52.31
N PHE A 56 -22.15 -25.73 -52.15
CA PHE A 56 -23.56 -25.53 -52.47
C PHE A 56 -23.78 -25.76 -53.96
N ASN A 57 -24.87 -26.47 -54.25
CA ASN A 57 -25.22 -26.75 -55.64
C ASN A 57 -25.46 -25.44 -56.38
N LYS A 58 -25.03 -25.35 -57.64
CA LYS A 58 -25.41 -24.22 -58.49
C LYS A 58 -26.89 -24.34 -58.82
N SER A 59 -27.61 -23.22 -58.79
CA SER A 59 -28.99 -23.16 -59.27
C SER A 59 -29.03 -23.51 -60.76
N ALA A 60 -30.15 -24.05 -61.24
CA ALA A 60 -30.35 -24.35 -62.67
C ALA A 60 -30.30 -23.08 -63.56
N SER A 61 -30.36 -21.89 -62.96
CA SER A 61 -30.07 -20.61 -63.60
C SER A 61 -28.63 -20.22 -63.26
N GLU A 62 -27.78 -20.10 -64.29
CA GLU A 62 -26.34 -19.80 -64.19
C GLU A 62 -26.00 -18.46 -63.50
N LYS A 63 -27.00 -17.62 -63.18
CA LYS A 63 -26.79 -16.27 -62.63
C LYS A 63 -26.68 -16.17 -61.09
N SER A 64 -27.19 -17.15 -60.32
CA SER A 64 -27.21 -17.08 -58.85
C SER A 64 -26.26 -18.09 -58.23
N THR A 65 -25.13 -17.60 -57.69
CA THR A 65 -24.20 -18.40 -56.89
C THR A 65 -24.72 -18.50 -55.45
N ARG A 66 -25.14 -19.70 -55.04
CA ARG A 66 -25.57 -19.94 -53.66
C ARG A 66 -24.40 -19.74 -52.71
N SER A 67 -24.60 -18.94 -51.67
CA SER A 67 -23.59 -18.62 -50.66
C SER A 67 -24.10 -18.91 -49.25
N LEU A 68 -23.18 -19.18 -48.31
CA LEU A 68 -23.56 -19.39 -46.91
C LEU A 68 -24.26 -18.14 -46.35
N ARG A 69 -23.75 -16.95 -46.69
CA ARG A 69 -24.37 -15.67 -46.33
C ARG A 69 -25.81 -15.56 -46.85
N GLY A 70 -26.04 -15.92 -48.12
CA GLY A 70 -27.36 -15.91 -48.72
C GLY A 70 -28.33 -16.86 -48.02
N TYR A 71 -27.84 -18.02 -47.56
CA TYR A 71 -28.63 -18.94 -46.74
C TYR A 71 -28.97 -18.35 -45.37
N LEU A 72 -28.01 -17.79 -44.63
CA LEU A 72 -28.25 -17.23 -43.30
C LEU A 72 -29.23 -16.05 -43.35
N ARG A 73 -28.97 -15.10 -44.24
CA ARG A 73 -29.75 -13.86 -44.37
C ARG A 73 -31.02 -13.98 -45.22
N CYS A 74 -31.22 -15.14 -45.85
CA CYS A 74 -32.30 -15.39 -46.80
C CYS A 74 -32.28 -14.35 -47.93
N GLU A 75 -31.28 -14.47 -48.79
CA GLU A 75 -31.18 -13.77 -50.06
C GLU A 75 -32.33 -14.18 -50.99
N PHE A 76 -33.09 -13.21 -51.50
CA PHE A 76 -34.29 -13.49 -52.30
C PHE A 76 -34.37 -12.71 -53.62
N GLY A 77 -33.40 -11.86 -53.92
CA GLY A 77 -33.33 -11.13 -55.19
C GLY A 77 -32.17 -10.15 -55.23
N ASP A 78 -32.06 -9.43 -56.34
CA ASP A 78 -31.05 -8.39 -56.56
C ASP A 78 -31.73 -7.00 -56.58
N THR A 79 -31.04 -5.97 -56.09
CA THR A 79 -31.40 -4.57 -56.26
C THR A 79 -31.10 -4.11 -57.69
N GLU A 80 -31.72 -2.99 -58.11
CA GLU A 80 -31.49 -2.38 -59.43
C GLU A 80 -30.01 -2.02 -59.66
N ASP A 81 -29.26 -1.76 -58.59
CA ASP A 81 -27.83 -1.45 -58.60
C ASP A 81 -26.91 -2.70 -58.53
N GLY A 82 -27.48 -3.92 -58.55
CA GLY A 82 -26.73 -5.18 -58.53
C GLY A 82 -26.28 -5.66 -57.14
N GLY A 83 -26.85 -5.13 -56.06
CA GLY A 83 -26.66 -5.64 -54.70
C GLY A 83 -27.69 -6.73 -54.36
N ALA A 84 -27.42 -7.58 -53.36
CA ALA A 84 -28.37 -8.63 -52.95
C ALA A 84 -29.40 -8.12 -51.92
N LEU A 85 -30.67 -8.53 -52.06
CA LEU A 85 -31.76 -8.27 -51.13
C LEU A 85 -31.90 -9.41 -50.11
N TYR A 86 -31.89 -9.05 -48.83
CA TYR A 86 -31.97 -9.99 -47.70
C TYR A 86 -33.24 -9.81 -46.89
N LEU A 87 -33.85 -10.92 -46.48
CA LEU A 87 -35.05 -10.91 -45.63
C LEU A 87 -34.68 -10.68 -44.15
N ARG A 88 -33.55 -11.23 -43.70
CA ARG A 88 -33.08 -11.08 -42.31
C ARG A 88 -31.98 -10.03 -42.23
N ASN A 89 -32.28 -8.97 -41.51
CA ASN A 89 -31.36 -7.88 -41.20
C ASN A 89 -31.19 -7.78 -39.67
N GLY A 90 -30.05 -7.25 -39.24
CA GLY A 90 -29.72 -7.10 -37.83
C GLY A 90 -29.09 -8.35 -37.21
N ARG A 91 -29.09 -8.41 -35.87
CA ARG A 91 -28.51 -9.52 -35.11
C ARG A 91 -29.50 -10.69 -34.97
N PHE A 92 -29.08 -11.88 -35.36
CA PHE A 92 -29.88 -13.11 -35.21
C PHE A 92 -28.98 -14.34 -35.14
N THR A 93 -29.53 -15.44 -34.60
CA THR A 93 -28.84 -16.73 -34.54
C THR A 93 -29.54 -17.74 -35.46
N SER A 94 -28.74 -18.51 -36.20
CA SER A 94 -29.19 -19.59 -37.07
C SER A 94 -28.63 -20.92 -36.62
N TYR A 95 -29.40 -21.98 -36.87
CA TYR A 95 -29.05 -23.35 -36.51
C TYR A 95 -29.29 -24.32 -37.66
N VAL A 96 -28.35 -25.24 -37.83
CA VAL A 96 -28.54 -26.47 -38.60
C VAL A 96 -28.10 -27.62 -37.69
N VAL A 97 -29.04 -28.48 -37.29
CA VAL A 97 -28.78 -29.51 -36.27
C VAL A 97 -29.36 -30.86 -36.70
N GLY A 98 -28.54 -31.89 -36.74
CA GLY A 98 -28.93 -33.27 -37.03
C GLY A 98 -28.91 -34.14 -35.79
N GLU A 99 -30.03 -34.81 -35.51
CA GLU A 99 -30.15 -35.85 -34.49
C GLU A 99 -29.91 -37.22 -35.12
N PHE A 100 -28.95 -37.97 -34.60
CA PHE A 100 -28.56 -39.29 -35.09
C PHE A 100 -28.79 -40.36 -34.04
N TYR A 101 -29.33 -41.51 -34.45
CA TYR A 101 -29.47 -42.69 -33.61
C TYR A 101 -28.43 -43.73 -33.99
N ASP A 102 -27.66 -44.19 -32.99
CA ASP A 102 -26.70 -45.27 -33.11
C ASP A 102 -27.34 -46.58 -32.63
N ASP A 103 -27.67 -47.45 -33.57
CA ASP A 103 -28.25 -48.77 -33.25
C ASP A 103 -27.28 -49.70 -32.49
N THR A 104 -25.97 -49.38 -32.49
CA THR A 104 -24.93 -50.25 -31.93
C THR A 104 -24.76 -49.97 -30.44
N LEU A 105 -24.90 -48.71 -30.05
CA LEU A 105 -24.80 -48.25 -28.67
C LEU A 105 -26.18 -47.98 -28.04
N ASP A 106 -27.26 -48.19 -28.81
CA ASP A 106 -28.64 -47.86 -28.46
C ASP A 106 -28.78 -46.46 -27.84
N ASN A 107 -28.18 -45.47 -28.51
CA ASN A 107 -28.18 -44.10 -28.04
C ASN A 107 -28.39 -43.10 -29.16
N THR A 108 -28.74 -41.88 -28.77
CA THR A 108 -28.92 -40.76 -29.69
C THR A 108 -27.85 -39.73 -29.40
N PHE A 109 -27.28 -39.18 -30.45
CA PHE A 109 -26.35 -38.06 -30.37
C PHE A 109 -26.72 -36.98 -31.37
N THR A 110 -26.32 -35.75 -31.09
CA THR A 110 -26.67 -34.61 -31.91
C THR A 110 -25.43 -33.89 -32.38
N LEU A 111 -25.41 -33.57 -33.67
CA LEU A 111 -24.40 -32.74 -34.32
C LEU A 111 -25.09 -31.47 -34.80
N GLY A 112 -24.45 -30.33 -34.63
CA GLY A 112 -25.01 -29.08 -35.10
C GLY A 112 -23.97 -28.03 -35.43
N ILE A 113 -24.44 -26.99 -36.09
CA ILE A 113 -23.71 -25.73 -36.24
C ILE A 113 -24.63 -24.58 -35.83
N VAL A 114 -24.07 -23.67 -35.05
CA VAL A 114 -24.70 -22.40 -34.67
C VAL A 114 -23.97 -21.27 -35.36
N PHE A 115 -24.72 -20.32 -35.92
CA PHE A 115 -24.20 -19.08 -36.49
C PHE A 115 -24.81 -17.88 -35.80
N ASP A 116 -23.98 -17.03 -35.22
CA ASP A 116 -24.39 -15.72 -34.75
C ASP A 116 -24.07 -14.69 -35.84
N SER A 117 -25.10 -14.08 -36.42
CA SER A 117 -24.99 -13.01 -37.42
C SER A 117 -25.11 -11.65 -36.73
N TYR A 118 -24.28 -10.70 -37.13
CA TYR A 118 -24.17 -9.37 -36.53
C TYR A 118 -24.70 -8.27 -37.48
N GLU A 119 -24.86 -7.05 -36.98
CA GLU A 119 -25.41 -5.93 -37.76
C GLU A 119 -24.49 -5.46 -38.90
N ASP A 120 -23.18 -5.69 -38.77
CA ASP A 120 -22.15 -5.34 -39.76
C ASP A 120 -22.02 -6.37 -40.91
N ASP A 121 -23.02 -7.22 -41.07
CA ASP A 121 -23.06 -8.34 -42.02
C ASP A 121 -22.04 -9.46 -41.78
N SER A 122 -21.24 -9.38 -40.71
CA SER A 122 -20.37 -10.49 -40.29
C SER A 122 -21.18 -11.61 -39.62
N TYR A 123 -20.61 -12.81 -39.59
CA TYR A 123 -21.15 -13.95 -38.87
C TYR A 123 -20.03 -14.81 -38.29
N ASP A 124 -20.25 -15.38 -37.12
CA ASP A 124 -19.38 -16.38 -36.49
C ASP A 124 -20.10 -17.72 -36.37
N GLY A 125 -19.45 -18.80 -36.76
CA GLY A 125 -20.03 -20.12 -36.86
C GLY A 125 -19.21 -21.17 -36.13
N LYS A 126 -19.84 -21.96 -35.25
CA LYS A 126 -19.17 -23.10 -34.60
C LYS A 126 -19.98 -24.37 -34.68
N PHE A 127 -19.30 -25.44 -35.10
CA PHE A 127 -19.82 -26.78 -34.97
C PHE A 127 -19.81 -27.20 -33.50
N PHE A 128 -20.81 -27.97 -33.13
CA PHE A 128 -20.93 -28.56 -31.81
C PHE A 128 -21.49 -29.97 -31.88
N TYR A 129 -21.21 -30.72 -30.83
CA TYR A 129 -21.69 -32.08 -30.61
C TYR A 129 -22.13 -32.22 -29.17
N TYR A 130 -23.16 -33.03 -28.94
CA TYR A 130 -23.43 -33.56 -27.62
C TYR A 130 -24.07 -34.95 -27.70
N ASN A 131 -23.84 -35.77 -26.67
CA ASN A 131 -24.46 -37.08 -26.55
C ASN A 131 -25.86 -36.96 -25.93
N GLY A 132 -26.85 -36.75 -26.78
CA GLY A 132 -28.26 -36.69 -26.41
C GLY A 132 -29.16 -36.47 -27.62
N ALA A 133 -30.47 -36.65 -27.41
CA ALA A 133 -31.51 -36.28 -28.38
C ALA A 133 -31.73 -34.76 -28.42
N LEU A 134 -32.37 -34.28 -29.49
CA LEU A 134 -32.73 -32.87 -29.63
C LEU A 134 -33.64 -32.45 -28.44
N PRO A 135 -33.32 -31.37 -27.72
CA PRO A 135 -34.11 -30.95 -26.56
C PRO A 135 -35.49 -30.45 -26.97
N GLU A 136 -36.45 -30.56 -26.06
CA GLU A 136 -37.85 -30.15 -26.31
C GLU A 136 -37.99 -28.67 -26.68
N ASN A 137 -37.16 -27.81 -26.08
CA ASN A 137 -37.12 -26.37 -26.37
C ASN A 137 -36.47 -26.04 -27.72
N ARG A 138 -35.81 -27.00 -28.38
CA ARG A 138 -35.16 -26.85 -29.71
C ARG A 138 -34.25 -25.62 -29.79
N PHE A 139 -33.56 -25.31 -28.69
CA PHE A 139 -32.68 -24.14 -28.55
C PHE A 139 -33.37 -22.78 -28.71
N ILE A 140 -34.67 -22.71 -28.41
CA ILE A 140 -35.43 -21.46 -28.35
C ILE A 140 -35.77 -21.12 -26.89
N GLU A 141 -35.53 -19.88 -26.50
CA GLU A 141 -35.96 -19.30 -25.22
C GLU A 141 -36.72 -18.00 -25.49
N GLY A 142 -37.94 -17.87 -24.98
CA GLY A 142 -38.73 -16.64 -25.17
C GLY A 142 -39.04 -16.28 -26.64
N LYS A 143 -39.12 -17.29 -27.53
CA LYS A 143 -39.24 -17.16 -29.00
C LYS A 143 -37.99 -16.66 -29.73
N ILE A 144 -36.86 -16.55 -29.03
CA ILE A 144 -35.58 -16.16 -29.60
C ILE A 144 -34.68 -17.40 -29.60
N PRO A 145 -34.01 -17.73 -30.72
CA PRO A 145 -32.98 -18.75 -30.71
C PRO A 145 -31.84 -18.35 -29.77
N MET A 146 -31.36 -19.29 -28.95
CA MET A 146 -30.21 -19.06 -28.08
C MET A 146 -29.01 -18.61 -28.92
N ASP A 147 -28.19 -17.68 -28.42
CA ASP A 147 -26.93 -17.36 -29.09
C ASP A 147 -25.85 -18.40 -28.73
N MET A 148 -24.68 -18.33 -29.37
CA MET A 148 -23.61 -19.31 -29.14
C MET A 148 -23.17 -19.42 -27.66
N LYS A 149 -23.21 -18.30 -26.91
CA LYS A 149 -22.81 -18.29 -25.50
C LYS A 149 -23.87 -18.96 -24.62
N VAL A 150 -25.13 -18.61 -24.82
CA VAL A 150 -26.27 -19.20 -24.09
C VAL A 150 -26.39 -20.69 -24.42
N LEU A 151 -26.22 -21.06 -25.69
CA LEU A 151 -26.21 -22.46 -26.12
C LEU A 151 -25.13 -23.27 -25.41
N ASN A 152 -23.90 -22.75 -25.31
CA ASN A 152 -22.82 -23.45 -24.65
C ASN A 152 -23.14 -23.72 -23.17
N LEU A 153 -23.64 -22.71 -22.44
CA LEU A 153 -24.08 -22.88 -21.06
C LEU A 153 -25.24 -23.87 -20.94
N PHE A 154 -26.23 -23.78 -21.83
CA PHE A 154 -27.36 -24.70 -21.86
C PHE A 154 -26.89 -26.15 -22.05
N LEU A 155 -26.00 -26.41 -23.01
CA LEU A 155 -25.53 -27.76 -23.28
C LEU A 155 -24.70 -28.31 -22.11
N LEU A 156 -23.78 -27.53 -21.56
CA LEU A 156 -22.94 -27.95 -20.43
C LEU A 156 -23.74 -28.25 -19.15
N ASN A 157 -24.87 -27.55 -18.95
CA ASN A 157 -25.72 -27.76 -17.78
C ASN A 157 -26.66 -28.98 -17.93
N ASN A 158 -26.99 -29.38 -19.16
CA ASN A 158 -27.98 -30.43 -19.43
C ASN A 158 -27.38 -31.76 -19.93
N TYR A 159 -26.14 -31.75 -20.42
CA TYR A 159 -25.49 -32.93 -21.01
C TYR A 159 -24.06 -33.09 -20.49
N SER A 160 -23.64 -34.35 -20.30
CA SER A 160 -22.33 -34.69 -19.75
C SER A 160 -21.21 -34.77 -20.79
N ASP A 161 -21.54 -35.03 -22.06
CA ASP A 161 -20.59 -35.15 -23.17
C ASP A 161 -20.97 -34.11 -24.23
N VAL A 162 -20.25 -32.97 -24.22
CA VAL A 162 -20.47 -31.80 -25.07
C VAL A 162 -19.13 -31.35 -25.62
N THR A 163 -19.07 -31.10 -26.92
CA THR A 163 -17.87 -30.59 -27.58
C THR A 163 -18.23 -29.44 -28.51
N PHE A 164 -17.53 -28.31 -28.39
CA PHE A 164 -17.52 -27.25 -29.39
C PHE A 164 -16.20 -27.29 -30.14
N PHE A 165 -16.28 -27.30 -31.47
CA PHE A 165 -15.10 -27.47 -32.32
C PHE A 165 -14.51 -26.11 -32.69
N PRO A 166 -13.23 -25.84 -32.37
CA PRO A 166 -12.60 -24.57 -32.73
C PRO A 166 -12.35 -24.43 -34.22
N THR A 167 -12.26 -25.55 -34.96
CA THR A 167 -11.99 -25.55 -36.41
C THR A 167 -12.81 -26.59 -37.15
N ASN A 168 -13.10 -26.31 -38.43
CA ASN A 168 -13.74 -27.24 -39.36
C ASN A 168 -12.96 -28.57 -39.47
N THR A 169 -11.63 -28.54 -39.38
CA THR A 169 -10.80 -29.76 -39.41
C THR A 169 -11.04 -30.63 -38.18
N SER A 170 -11.03 -30.05 -36.97
CA SER A 170 -11.30 -30.81 -35.75
C SER A 170 -12.70 -31.44 -35.73
N TYR A 171 -13.70 -30.73 -36.26
CA TYR A 171 -15.05 -31.29 -36.42
C TYR A 171 -15.09 -32.45 -37.42
N ARG A 172 -14.42 -32.32 -38.57
CA ARG A 172 -14.36 -33.39 -39.58
C ARG A 172 -13.65 -34.64 -39.05
N GLU A 173 -12.56 -34.49 -38.31
CA GLU A 173 -11.87 -35.61 -37.67
C GLU A 173 -12.78 -36.32 -36.66
N PHE A 174 -13.47 -35.56 -35.82
CA PHE A 174 -14.46 -36.10 -34.90
C PHE A 174 -15.58 -36.83 -35.63
N LEU A 175 -16.16 -36.23 -36.66
CA LEU A 175 -17.26 -36.81 -37.43
C LEU A 175 -16.84 -38.13 -38.10
N ARG A 176 -15.60 -38.20 -38.65
CA ARG A 176 -15.06 -39.46 -39.20
C ARG A 176 -15.02 -40.56 -38.15
N MET A 177 -14.51 -40.27 -36.96
CA MET A 177 -14.45 -41.25 -35.87
C MET A 177 -15.85 -41.66 -35.42
N ARG A 178 -16.74 -40.69 -35.20
CA ARG A 178 -18.09 -40.92 -34.67
C ARG A 178 -18.98 -41.72 -35.63
N LEU A 179 -18.87 -41.49 -36.93
CA LEU A 179 -19.65 -42.20 -37.95
C LEU A 179 -19.07 -43.56 -38.37
N GLY A 180 -18.17 -44.15 -37.57
CA GLY A 180 -17.64 -45.49 -37.82
C GLY A 180 -16.28 -45.50 -38.52
N ASN A 181 -15.41 -44.54 -38.17
CA ASN A 181 -14.05 -44.41 -38.69
C ASN A 181 -13.97 -44.31 -40.22
N LEU A 182 -14.71 -43.35 -40.79
CA LEU A 182 -14.80 -43.14 -42.23
C LEU A 182 -13.42 -42.85 -42.86
N PRO A 183 -13.17 -43.29 -44.11
CA PRO A 183 -11.93 -42.96 -44.82
C PRO A 183 -11.83 -41.46 -45.09
N SER A 184 -10.61 -40.94 -45.26
CA SER A 184 -10.37 -39.52 -45.56
C SER A 184 -11.01 -39.06 -46.88
N THR A 185 -11.17 -39.99 -47.83
CA THR A 185 -11.83 -39.76 -49.12
C THR A 185 -13.35 -39.56 -49.01
N PHE A 186 -13.98 -39.92 -47.88
CA PHE A 186 -15.43 -39.85 -47.69
C PHE A 186 -16.00 -38.47 -48.02
N PHE A 187 -15.44 -37.39 -47.45
CA PHE A 187 -15.97 -36.04 -47.66
C PHE A 187 -15.89 -35.60 -49.12
N HIS A 188 -14.82 -36.01 -49.81
CA HIS A 188 -14.63 -35.72 -51.22
C HIS A 188 -15.69 -36.44 -52.08
N LEU A 189 -15.90 -37.74 -51.83
CA LEU A 189 -16.91 -38.55 -52.51
C LEU A 189 -18.33 -38.05 -52.19
N PHE A 190 -18.61 -37.74 -50.92
CA PHE A 190 -19.89 -37.21 -50.49
C PHE A 190 -20.22 -35.89 -51.17
N LYS A 191 -19.28 -34.95 -51.23
CA LYS A 191 -19.42 -33.68 -51.97
C LYS A 191 -19.74 -33.91 -53.44
N LYS A 192 -19.11 -34.90 -54.08
CA LYS A 192 -19.30 -35.24 -55.49
C LYS A 192 -20.60 -35.99 -55.78
N SER A 193 -21.14 -36.73 -54.81
CA SER A 193 -22.33 -37.58 -55.00
C SER A 193 -23.68 -36.84 -55.04
N ILE A 194 -23.70 -35.56 -54.66
CA ILE A 194 -24.94 -34.79 -54.44
C ILE A 194 -25.33 -33.91 -55.63
N PRO A 195 -24.39 -33.25 -56.35
CA PRO A 195 -24.74 -32.46 -57.52
C PRO A 195 -25.33 -33.33 -58.63
N PHE A 196 -26.48 -32.93 -59.14
CA PHE A 196 -27.07 -33.50 -60.36
C PHE A 196 -26.49 -32.78 -61.60
N THR A 197 -25.16 -32.76 -61.74
CA THR A 197 -24.55 -32.29 -62.98
C THR A 197 -24.63 -33.43 -64.00
N PRO A 198 -25.18 -33.20 -65.22
CA PRO A 198 -25.18 -34.20 -66.28
C PRO A 198 -23.74 -34.67 -66.49
N ILE A 199 -23.51 -35.98 -66.48
CA ILE A 199 -22.19 -36.55 -66.77
C ILE A 199 -21.94 -36.29 -68.26
N THR A 200 -21.25 -35.19 -68.57
CA THR A 200 -20.92 -34.80 -69.94
C THR A 200 -19.81 -35.66 -70.53
N ASN A 201 -18.98 -36.30 -69.70
CA ASN A 201 -17.93 -37.21 -70.12
C ASN A 201 -17.74 -38.37 -69.11
N ILE A 202 -17.93 -39.60 -69.58
CA ILE A 202 -17.76 -40.83 -68.79
C ILE A 202 -16.30 -41.00 -68.32
N GLU A 203 -15.34 -40.54 -69.11
CA GLU A 203 -13.92 -40.68 -68.80
C GLU A 203 -13.55 -39.81 -67.59
N THR A 204 -14.02 -38.57 -67.57
CA THR A 204 -13.94 -37.65 -66.42
C THR A 204 -14.67 -38.21 -65.22
N PHE A 205 -15.81 -38.87 -65.41
CA PHE A 205 -16.52 -39.54 -64.31
C PHE A 205 -15.70 -40.69 -63.71
N ILE A 206 -15.12 -41.57 -64.53
CA ILE A 206 -14.30 -42.68 -64.03
C ILE A 206 -13.04 -42.15 -63.33
N THR A 207 -12.34 -41.18 -63.93
CA THR A 207 -11.14 -40.60 -63.30
C THR A 207 -11.46 -39.84 -62.03
N GLU A 208 -12.54 -39.05 -61.98
CA GLU A 208 -12.83 -38.22 -60.80
C GLU A 208 -13.66 -38.92 -59.72
N TYR A 209 -14.45 -39.95 -60.04
CA TYR A 209 -15.39 -40.58 -59.11
C TYR A 209 -15.01 -42.03 -58.73
N ILE A 210 -14.18 -42.71 -59.52
CA ILE A 210 -13.77 -44.10 -59.28
C ILE A 210 -12.27 -44.19 -58.97
N CYS A 211 -11.43 -43.44 -59.71
CA CYS A 211 -10.00 -43.42 -59.45
C CYS A 211 -9.66 -42.41 -58.36
N ASP A 212 -8.90 -42.85 -57.34
CA ASP A 212 -8.25 -41.95 -56.38
C ASP A 212 -7.13 -41.19 -57.10
N VAL A 213 -7.48 -40.09 -57.77
CA VAL A 213 -6.47 -39.18 -58.33
C VAL A 213 -5.82 -38.47 -57.14
N GLU A 214 -4.58 -38.84 -56.83
CA GLU A 214 -3.75 -38.12 -55.88
C GLU A 214 -3.80 -36.63 -56.22
N ASN A 215 -4.31 -35.83 -55.29
CA ASN A 215 -4.48 -34.40 -55.48
C ASN A 215 -3.16 -33.79 -55.94
N ASN A 216 -3.13 -33.28 -57.18
CA ASN A 216 -2.05 -32.45 -57.66
C ASN A 216 -1.78 -31.36 -56.62
N ILE A 217 -0.56 -31.37 -56.07
CA ILE A 217 -0.10 -30.41 -55.08
C ILE A 217 -0.29 -29.01 -55.67
N ASN A 218 -1.28 -28.28 -55.17
CA ASN A 218 -1.57 -26.93 -55.63
C ASN A 218 -0.49 -25.99 -55.06
N VAL A 219 0.54 -25.76 -55.88
CA VAL A 219 1.72 -24.94 -55.53
C VAL A 219 1.32 -23.55 -55.04
N VAL A 220 0.21 -22.99 -55.54
CA VAL A 220 -0.31 -21.68 -55.13
C VAL A 220 -0.79 -21.69 -53.68
N THR A 221 -1.58 -22.70 -53.30
CA THR A 221 -2.07 -22.87 -51.92
C THR A 221 -0.91 -23.16 -50.96
N MET A 222 0.12 -23.90 -51.41
CA MET A 222 1.34 -24.09 -50.62
C MET A 222 2.14 -22.80 -50.45
N GLN A 223 2.20 -21.93 -51.46
CA GLN A 223 2.87 -20.62 -51.35
C GLN A 223 2.11 -19.68 -50.40
N GLU A 224 0.78 -19.68 -50.43
CA GLU A 224 -0.05 -18.93 -49.46
C GLU A 224 0.14 -19.46 -48.04
N ASN A 225 0.12 -20.78 -47.86
CA ASN A 225 0.41 -21.40 -46.57
C ASN A 225 1.82 -21.04 -46.10
N PHE A 226 2.82 -21.08 -46.98
CA PHE A 226 4.20 -20.70 -46.64
C PHE A 226 4.31 -19.23 -46.21
N ARG A 227 3.61 -18.31 -46.90
CA ARG A 227 3.54 -16.89 -46.51
C ARG A 227 2.87 -16.72 -45.15
N ASN A 228 1.78 -17.45 -44.90
CA ASN A 228 1.09 -17.44 -43.62
C ASN A 228 1.97 -18.01 -42.50
N TYR A 229 2.71 -19.10 -42.75
CA TYR A 229 3.68 -19.65 -41.81
C TYR A 229 4.79 -18.65 -41.49
N LYS A 230 5.35 -17.97 -42.50
CA LYS A 230 6.35 -16.92 -42.28
C LYS A 230 5.80 -15.74 -41.47
N LYS A 231 4.54 -15.37 -41.69
CA LYS A 231 3.89 -14.32 -40.90
C LYS A 231 3.69 -14.76 -39.44
N LEU A 232 3.19 -15.98 -39.23
CA LEU A 232 3.04 -16.60 -37.91
C LEU A 232 4.39 -16.71 -37.16
N GLU A 233 5.46 -17.05 -37.86
CA GLU A 233 6.82 -17.11 -37.31
C GLU A 233 7.26 -15.73 -36.79
N ILE A 234 7.10 -14.68 -37.59
CA ILE A 234 7.43 -13.29 -37.19
C ILE A 234 6.57 -12.85 -35.99
N GLU A 235 5.26 -13.11 -36.03
CA GLU A 235 4.35 -12.79 -34.93
C GLU A 235 4.75 -13.55 -33.65
N THR A 236 5.19 -14.80 -33.77
CA THR A 236 5.66 -15.61 -32.64
C THR A 236 6.97 -15.07 -32.08
N GLU A 237 7.92 -14.63 -32.92
CA GLU A 237 9.15 -13.98 -32.48
C GLU A 237 8.87 -12.68 -31.71
N GLU A 238 7.92 -11.87 -32.18
CA GLU A 238 7.48 -10.67 -31.45
C GLU A 238 6.81 -11.01 -30.11
N LEU A 239 5.97 -12.04 -30.08
CA LEU A 239 5.34 -12.52 -28.84
C LEU A 239 6.39 -13.01 -27.85
N VAL A 240 7.41 -13.76 -28.28
CA VAL A 240 8.51 -14.20 -27.41
C VAL A 240 9.26 -13.00 -26.83
N LYS A 241 9.57 -11.97 -27.64
CA LYS A 241 10.20 -10.73 -27.15
C LYS A 241 9.34 -10.03 -26.09
N ARG A 242 8.02 -9.99 -26.28
CA ARG A 242 7.08 -9.41 -25.30
C ARG A 242 7.03 -10.23 -24.01
N VAL A 243 6.98 -11.56 -24.11
CA VAL A 243 7.00 -12.45 -22.94
C VAL A 243 8.28 -12.24 -22.14
N ASN A 244 9.45 -12.26 -22.78
CA ASN A 244 10.73 -12.03 -22.09
C ASN A 244 10.76 -10.65 -21.40
N SER A 245 10.21 -9.60 -22.04
CA SER A 245 10.11 -8.27 -21.44
C SER A 245 9.20 -8.24 -20.20
N LEU A 246 8.13 -9.03 -20.20
CA LEU A 246 7.23 -9.15 -19.06
C LEU A 246 7.86 -9.97 -17.93
N GLU A 247 8.62 -11.02 -18.25
CA GLU A 247 9.39 -11.81 -17.28
C GLU A 247 10.43 -10.94 -16.56
N ASP A 248 11.17 -10.10 -17.28
CA ASP A 248 12.10 -9.11 -16.71
C ASP A 248 11.41 -8.15 -15.73
N ILE A 249 10.18 -7.72 -16.04
CA ILE A 249 9.39 -6.85 -15.17
C ILE A 249 8.98 -7.60 -13.89
N ILE A 250 8.54 -8.86 -14.03
CA ILE A 250 8.16 -9.71 -12.90
C ILE A 250 9.36 -9.95 -11.98
N GLU A 251 10.54 -10.23 -12.55
CA GLU A 251 11.77 -10.43 -11.78
C GLU A 251 12.10 -9.16 -10.96
N LYS A 252 12.12 -7.99 -11.60
CA LYS A 252 12.37 -6.70 -10.94
C LYS A 252 11.34 -6.39 -9.85
N TYR A 253 10.07 -6.70 -10.10
CA TYR A 253 9.00 -6.53 -9.13
C TYR A 253 9.20 -7.44 -7.91
N ASN A 254 9.57 -8.70 -8.11
CA ASN A 254 9.84 -9.64 -7.03
C ASN A 254 11.05 -9.18 -6.19
N THR A 255 12.13 -8.70 -6.83
CA THR A 255 13.28 -8.16 -6.11
C THR A 255 12.90 -6.92 -5.29
N TRP A 256 12.06 -6.05 -5.85
CA TRP A 256 11.55 -4.88 -5.13
C TRP A 256 10.69 -5.28 -3.93
N LYS A 257 9.79 -6.25 -4.10
CA LYS A 257 8.91 -6.76 -3.04
C LYS A 257 9.71 -7.39 -1.89
N GLU A 258 10.74 -8.17 -2.20
CA GLU A 258 11.65 -8.73 -1.19
C GLU A 258 12.42 -7.63 -0.45
N ARG A 259 12.94 -6.63 -1.17
CA ARG A 259 13.61 -5.47 -0.56
C ARG A 259 12.66 -4.67 0.32
N GLN A 260 11.41 -4.46 -0.10
CA GLN A 260 10.40 -3.77 0.69
C GLN A 260 10.14 -4.49 2.02
N LYS A 261 9.96 -5.82 1.97
CA LYS A 261 9.82 -6.66 3.17
C LYS A 261 11.06 -6.59 4.07
N SER A 262 12.25 -6.59 3.48
CA SER A 262 13.52 -6.46 4.22
C SER A 262 13.63 -5.08 4.91
N VAL A 263 13.21 -4.00 4.25
CA VAL A 263 13.18 -2.65 4.84
C VAL A 263 12.23 -2.59 6.03
N GLU A 264 11.05 -3.20 5.93
CA GLU A 264 10.07 -3.23 7.01
C GLU A 264 10.61 -3.99 8.24
N ILE A 265 11.22 -5.16 8.03
CA ILE A 265 11.87 -5.93 9.10
C ILE A 265 13.00 -5.12 9.74
N LYS A 266 13.86 -4.48 8.93
CA LYS A 266 14.96 -3.65 9.45
C LYS A 266 14.46 -2.45 10.24
N ARG A 267 13.37 -1.82 9.80
CA ARG A 267 12.70 -0.72 10.52
C ARG A 267 12.21 -1.19 11.89
N TYR A 268 11.51 -2.32 11.92
CA TYR A 268 11.06 -2.93 13.18
C TYR A 268 12.22 -3.23 14.14
N ILE A 269 13.31 -3.81 13.63
CA ILE A 269 14.51 -4.08 14.43
C ILE A 269 15.13 -2.79 14.98
N LEU A 270 15.19 -1.73 14.17
CA LEU A 270 15.74 -0.44 14.57
C LEU A 270 14.89 0.23 15.65
N GLU A 271 13.57 0.25 15.50
CA GLU A 271 12.65 0.77 16.51
C GLU A 271 12.77 -0.01 17.83
N ARG A 272 12.83 -1.34 17.75
CA ARG A 272 12.97 -2.20 18.93
C ARG A 272 14.33 -2.02 19.61
N SER A 273 15.40 -1.86 18.84
CA SER A 273 16.74 -1.55 19.37
C SER A 273 16.77 -0.19 20.08
N ASN A 274 16.13 0.83 19.49
CA ASN A 274 15.99 2.14 20.13
C ASN A 274 15.20 2.04 21.44
N LEU A 275 14.12 1.27 21.47
CA LEU A 275 13.33 1.03 22.68
C LEU A 275 14.19 0.39 23.79
N TYR A 276 14.94 -0.67 23.47
CA TYR A 276 15.85 -1.29 24.44
C TYR A 276 16.94 -0.32 24.92
N ARG A 277 17.49 0.51 24.03
CA ARG A 277 18.50 1.51 24.41
C ARG A 277 17.92 2.56 25.37
N THR A 278 16.73 3.07 25.10
CA THR A 278 16.05 4.04 25.96
C THR A 278 15.70 3.42 27.31
N ALA A 279 15.18 2.18 27.34
CA ALA A 279 14.90 1.47 28.58
C ALA A 279 16.17 1.27 29.44
N ALA A 280 17.28 0.86 28.83
CA ALA A 280 18.56 0.72 29.54
C ALA A 280 19.09 2.07 30.08
N GLN A 281 18.86 3.17 29.35
CA GLN A 281 19.20 4.51 29.84
C GLN A 281 18.30 4.92 31.02
N GLU A 282 17.01 4.62 30.95
CA GLU A 282 16.06 4.87 32.03
C GLU A 282 16.46 4.11 33.30
N ASP A 283 16.81 2.83 33.18
CA ASP A 283 17.28 2.01 34.30
C ASP A 283 18.58 2.57 34.90
N LYS A 284 19.52 3.00 34.04
CA LYS A 284 20.76 3.64 34.51
C LYS A 284 20.50 4.96 35.24
N ILE A 285 19.53 5.75 34.79
CA ILE A 285 19.14 7.00 35.45
C ILE A 285 18.44 6.68 36.78
N LYS A 286 17.56 5.67 36.82
CA LYS A 286 16.90 5.23 38.06
C LYS A 286 17.90 4.78 39.11
N LEU A 287 18.92 4.00 38.73
CA LEU A 287 20.01 3.61 39.63
C LEU A 287 20.75 4.85 40.17
N LYS A 288 21.13 5.79 39.30
CA LYS A 288 21.76 7.04 39.74
C LYS A 288 20.88 7.88 40.67
N ILE A 289 19.57 7.93 40.43
CA ILE A 289 18.63 8.63 41.32
C ILE A 289 18.59 7.93 42.68
N ALA A 290 18.59 6.60 42.71
CA ALA A 290 18.64 5.84 43.96
C ALA A 290 19.93 6.11 44.74
N ASP A 291 21.09 6.09 44.05
CA ASP A 291 22.41 6.38 44.65
C ASP A 291 22.47 7.81 45.23
N VAL A 292 22.06 8.81 44.44
CA VAL A 292 22.02 10.22 44.90
C VAL A 292 21.03 10.39 46.05
N LYS A 293 19.92 9.66 46.05
CA LYS A 293 18.96 9.71 47.15
C LYS A 293 19.58 9.14 48.44
N THR A 294 20.31 8.04 48.35
CA THR A 294 21.04 7.50 49.51
C THR A 294 22.12 8.46 50.00
N GLU A 295 22.87 9.11 49.09
CA GLU A 295 23.85 10.14 49.47
C GLU A 295 23.20 11.34 50.17
N ILE A 296 22.03 11.79 49.71
CA ILE A 296 21.24 12.86 50.35
C ILE A 296 20.79 12.43 51.75
N GLU A 297 20.29 11.21 51.92
CA GLU A 297 19.88 10.68 53.22
C GLU A 297 21.07 10.62 54.19
N GLU A 298 22.25 10.19 53.72
CA GLU A 298 23.48 10.19 54.51
C GLU A 298 23.95 11.61 54.88
N THR A 299 23.97 12.54 53.92
CA THR A 299 24.37 13.93 54.19
C THR A 299 23.37 14.60 55.14
N GLN A 300 22.08 14.35 55.00
CA GLN A 300 21.07 14.86 55.91
C GLN A 300 21.28 14.32 57.33
N ALA A 301 21.58 13.02 57.48
CA ALA A 301 21.89 12.44 58.79
C ALA A 301 23.16 13.05 59.42
N ILE A 302 24.18 13.37 58.61
CA ILE A 302 25.37 14.09 59.08
C ILE A 302 25.01 15.52 59.50
N LEU A 303 24.19 16.22 58.71
CA LEU A 303 23.76 17.58 58.98
C LEU A 303 22.95 17.65 60.28
N ASP A 304 22.06 16.69 60.52
CA ASP A 304 21.31 16.56 61.76
C ASP A 304 22.23 16.30 62.96
N LYS A 305 23.24 15.42 62.83
CA LYS A 305 24.26 15.21 63.87
C LYS A 305 25.06 16.49 64.15
N CYS A 306 25.48 17.21 63.11
CA CYS A 306 26.18 18.48 63.24
C CYS A 306 25.31 19.56 63.90
N ASN A 307 24.02 19.63 63.57
CA ASN A 307 23.07 20.55 64.19
C ASN A 307 22.87 20.25 65.68
N VAL A 308 22.75 18.96 66.05
CA VAL A 308 22.70 18.53 67.45
C VAL A 308 24.00 18.91 68.17
N GLY A 309 25.15 18.67 67.54
CA GLY A 309 26.46 19.07 68.06
C GLY A 309 26.58 20.59 68.26
N LEU A 310 26.14 21.39 67.28
CA LEU A 310 26.11 22.84 67.35
C LEU A 310 25.19 23.33 68.47
N LYS A 311 24.01 22.72 68.63
CA LYS A 311 23.09 23.04 69.71
C LYS A 311 23.71 22.74 71.08
N ASN A 312 24.35 21.59 71.24
CA ASN A 312 25.04 21.24 72.48
C ASN A 312 26.21 22.18 72.76
N ALA A 313 27.03 22.51 71.76
CA ALA A 313 28.13 23.46 71.91
C ALA A 313 27.63 24.87 72.24
N ARG A 314 26.51 25.32 71.65
CA ARG A 314 25.85 26.60 72.00
C ARG A 314 25.36 26.59 73.44
N ASN A 315 24.67 25.52 73.86
CA ASN A 315 24.19 25.38 75.23
C ASN A 315 25.36 25.36 76.23
N SER A 316 26.44 24.64 75.94
CA SER A 316 27.66 24.64 76.77
C SER A 316 28.33 26.01 76.80
N ARG A 317 28.37 26.72 75.66
CA ARG A 317 28.88 28.10 75.60
C ARG A 317 28.02 29.03 76.45
N GLU A 318 26.70 28.95 76.36
CA GLU A 318 25.78 29.74 77.18
C GLU A 318 25.97 29.44 78.66
N LYS A 319 26.06 28.15 79.06
CA LYS A 319 26.38 27.77 80.44
C LYS A 319 27.73 28.32 80.90
N LEU A 320 28.79 28.22 80.10
CA LEU A 320 30.10 28.78 80.43
C LEU A 320 30.09 30.31 80.50
N ILE A 321 29.27 30.97 79.69
CA ILE A 321 29.05 32.42 79.75
C ILE A 321 28.31 32.78 81.05
N GLU A 322 27.25 32.05 81.41
CA GLU A 322 26.53 32.19 82.67
C GLU A 322 27.47 31.95 83.86
N GLU A 323 28.27 30.88 83.85
CA GLU A 323 29.28 30.59 84.88
C GLU A 323 30.34 31.69 84.95
N LYS A 324 30.79 32.23 83.81
CA LYS A 324 31.73 33.36 83.77
C LYS A 324 31.13 34.62 84.41
N PHE A 325 29.87 34.96 84.10
CA PHE A 325 29.18 36.10 84.71
C PHE A 325 28.80 35.85 86.18
N ALA A 326 28.51 34.61 86.55
CA ALA A 326 28.19 34.21 87.91
C ALA A 326 29.44 34.14 88.82
N SER A 327 30.60 33.84 88.24
CA SER A 327 31.88 33.73 88.94
C SER A 327 32.17 34.99 89.74
N ASP A 328 32.46 34.79 91.03
CA ASP A 328 32.87 35.83 91.97
C ASP A 328 34.05 36.65 91.45
N VAL A 329 34.91 36.07 90.62
CA VAL A 329 36.05 36.76 90.02
C VAL A 329 35.59 37.85 89.04
N TYR A 330 34.58 37.58 88.21
CA TYR A 330 34.07 38.55 87.24
C TYR A 330 33.27 39.66 87.92
N LYS A 331 32.42 39.30 88.90
CA LYS A 331 31.69 40.29 89.72
C LYS A 331 32.64 41.18 90.52
N ARG A 332 33.69 40.61 91.12
CA ARG A 332 34.73 41.37 91.82
C ARG A 332 35.52 42.25 90.86
N ARG A 333 35.88 41.76 89.68
CA ARG A 333 36.60 42.53 88.67
C ARG A 333 35.78 43.73 88.17
N ALA A 334 34.51 43.53 87.84
CA ALA A 334 33.61 44.61 87.43
C ALA A 334 33.44 45.65 88.57
N ALA A 335 33.27 45.21 89.82
CA ALA A 335 33.19 46.10 90.97
C ALA A 335 34.52 46.82 91.28
N PHE A 336 35.66 46.24 90.94
CA PHE A 336 36.97 46.88 91.05
C PHE A 336 37.23 47.87 89.92
N GLU A 337 36.83 47.57 88.68
CA GLU A 337 36.91 48.51 87.54
C GLU A 337 36.03 49.75 87.79
N GLU A 338 34.79 49.58 88.27
CA GLU A 338 33.91 50.69 88.63
C GLU A 338 34.48 51.55 89.77
N LYS A 339 35.09 50.91 90.78
CA LYS A 339 35.80 51.64 91.85
C LYS A 339 37.05 52.35 91.36
N LEU A 340 37.77 51.77 90.41
CA LEU A 340 38.99 52.34 89.84
C LEU A 340 38.64 53.59 89.02
N GLU A 341 37.62 53.51 88.16
CA GLU A 341 37.10 54.67 87.41
C GLU A 341 36.62 55.78 88.36
N ALA A 342 35.88 55.44 89.42
CA ALA A 342 35.44 56.42 90.42
C ALA A 342 36.61 57.08 91.17
N LEU A 343 37.66 56.32 91.49
CA LEU A 343 38.87 56.84 92.14
C LEU A 343 39.70 57.71 91.20
N GLU A 344 39.83 57.35 89.92
CA GLU A 344 40.52 58.16 88.92
C GLU A 344 39.83 59.50 88.67
N LEU A 345 38.49 59.52 88.70
CA LEU A 345 37.69 60.74 88.66
C LEU A 345 37.98 61.62 89.88
N LYS A 346 38.00 61.01 91.07
CA LYS A 346 38.26 61.72 92.35
C LYS A 346 39.68 62.27 92.46
N ILE A 347 40.67 61.53 91.94
CA ILE A 347 42.07 61.99 91.84
C ILE A 347 42.17 63.17 90.88
N ARG A 348 41.46 63.14 89.74
CA ARG A 348 41.39 64.29 88.82
C ARG A 348 40.79 65.51 89.50
N GLU A 349 39.69 65.37 90.22
CA GLU A 349 39.07 66.48 90.96
C GLU A 349 40.00 67.06 92.03
N LEU A 350 40.66 66.20 92.83
CA LEU A 350 41.59 66.64 93.86
C LEU A 350 42.82 67.35 93.29
N ASN A 351 43.35 66.88 92.15
CA ASN A 351 44.47 67.56 91.48
C ASN A 351 44.08 68.94 90.96
N VAL A 352 42.86 69.12 90.46
CA VAL A 352 42.34 70.44 90.06
C VAL A 352 42.26 71.36 91.29
N GLN A 353 41.76 70.87 92.43
CA GLN A 353 41.69 71.63 93.68
C GLN A 353 43.07 72.01 94.24
N ILE A 354 44.04 71.08 94.23
CA ILE A 354 45.42 71.35 94.65
C ILE A 354 46.05 72.43 93.77
N THR A 355 45.83 72.36 92.46
CA THR A 355 46.36 73.35 91.52
C THR A 355 45.75 74.74 91.76
N SER A 356 44.45 74.83 92.08
CA SER A 356 43.82 76.12 92.42
C SER A 356 44.33 76.70 93.73
N VAL A 357 44.54 75.87 94.76
CA VAL A 357 45.08 76.33 96.06
C VAL A 357 46.51 76.80 95.92
N LYS A 358 47.34 76.08 95.15
CA LYS A 358 48.72 76.48 94.87
C LYS A 358 48.80 77.83 94.17
N ASN A 359 47.96 78.06 93.16
CA ASN A 359 47.93 79.34 92.44
C ASN A 359 47.46 80.49 93.34
N ASN A 360 46.51 80.26 94.24
CA ASN A 360 46.07 81.26 95.21
C ASN A 360 47.18 81.62 96.21
N LEU A 361 47.92 80.63 96.74
CA LEU A 361 49.03 80.86 97.67
C LEU A 361 50.17 81.66 97.02
N ILE A 362 50.51 81.37 95.75
CA ILE A 362 51.51 82.13 94.99
C ILE A 362 51.06 83.60 94.84
N SER A 363 49.78 83.82 94.49
CA SER A 363 49.24 85.18 94.36
C SER A 363 49.28 85.97 95.68
N TYR A 364 49.04 85.32 96.83
CA TYR A 364 49.17 85.98 98.13
C TYR A 364 50.63 86.30 98.48
N ALA A 365 51.57 85.40 98.19
CA ALA A 365 52.99 85.61 98.42
C ALA A 365 53.57 86.76 97.58
N ASP A 366 53.15 86.88 96.31
CA ASP A 366 53.58 87.96 95.43
C ASP A 366 53.05 89.34 95.90
N ASN A 367 51.80 89.40 96.36
CA ASN A 367 51.23 90.62 96.91
C ASN A 367 51.93 91.08 98.20
N TRP A 368 52.30 90.14 99.07
CA TRP A 368 53.05 90.45 100.29
C TRP A 368 54.46 90.96 99.98
N ASN A 369 55.15 90.36 99.00
CA ASN A 369 56.46 90.81 98.56
C ASN A 369 56.41 92.25 98.00
N TYR A 370 55.39 92.58 97.22
CA TYR A 370 55.22 93.94 96.67
C TYR A 370 55.00 94.99 97.76
N GLY A 371 54.22 94.67 98.79
CA GLY A 371 53.97 95.55 99.93
C GLY A 371 55.21 95.80 100.80
N ILE A 372 56.06 94.78 100.96
CA ILE A 372 57.32 94.92 101.71
C ILE A 372 58.34 95.78 100.94
N ASP A 373 58.44 95.63 99.62
CA ASP A 373 59.36 96.41 98.79
C ASP A 373 59.00 97.90 98.75
N THR A 374 57.71 98.25 98.82
CA THR A 374 57.26 99.65 98.91
C THR A 374 57.60 100.27 100.27
N LEU A 375 57.42 99.52 101.36
CA LEU A 375 57.70 99.98 102.72
C LEU A 375 59.20 100.21 102.97
N ILE A 376 60.06 99.39 102.37
CA ILE A 376 61.52 99.52 102.49
C ILE A 376 62.06 100.74 101.72
N ASN A 377 61.45 101.10 100.58
CA ASN A 377 61.90 102.26 99.79
C ASN A 377 61.58 103.61 100.47
N ASP A 378 60.45 103.73 101.16
CA ASP A 378 60.06 105.00 101.80
C ASP A 378 60.90 105.34 103.06
N LEU A 379 61.46 104.34 103.75
CA LEU A 379 62.22 104.53 105.00
C LEU A 379 63.72 104.84 104.78
N GLY A 380 64.18 104.95 103.53
CA GLY A 380 65.59 104.93 103.17
C GLY A 380 66.38 106.25 103.23
N LYS A 381 65.81 107.38 103.67
CA LYS A 381 66.55 108.67 103.63
C LYS A 381 66.95 109.32 104.95
N ASP A 382 66.39 108.97 106.12
CA ASP A 382 66.76 109.65 107.37
C ASP A 382 67.10 108.77 108.59
N PHE A 383 66.88 107.45 108.57
CA PHE A 383 67.18 106.60 109.74
C PHE A 383 67.69 105.21 109.35
N ALA A 384 68.98 105.12 109.01
CA ALA A 384 69.65 103.86 108.69
C ALA A 384 69.92 102.95 109.92
N ASP A 385 69.52 103.37 111.13
CA ASP A 385 69.79 102.65 112.39
C ASP A 385 68.52 102.45 113.26
N SER A 386 67.39 102.09 112.65
CA SER A 386 66.21 101.61 113.38
C SER A 386 66.03 100.09 113.23
N ASP A 387 65.68 99.43 114.34
CA ASP A 387 65.44 97.97 114.45
C ASP A 387 64.40 97.43 113.43
N LEU A 388 63.50 98.30 112.94
CA LEU A 388 62.46 97.97 111.98
C LEU A 388 62.99 97.55 110.60
N ALA A 389 64.06 98.18 110.11
CA ALA A 389 64.61 97.88 108.78
C ALA A 389 65.29 96.50 108.72
N LYS A 390 65.85 96.04 109.85
CA LYS A 390 66.44 94.69 109.98
C LYS A 390 65.37 93.61 110.09
N GLN A 391 64.27 93.87 110.81
CA GLN A 391 63.14 92.94 110.88
C GLN A 391 62.43 92.77 109.53
N ALA A 392 62.22 93.85 108.78
CA ALA A 392 61.60 93.78 107.45
C ALA A 392 62.41 92.94 106.45
N ARG A 393 63.75 93.09 106.42
CA ARG A 393 64.63 92.30 105.55
C ARG A 393 64.71 90.82 105.95
N SER A 394 64.56 90.49 107.23
CA SER A 394 64.48 89.10 107.71
C SER A 394 63.20 88.40 107.27
N VAL A 395 62.06 89.10 107.29
CA VAL A 395 60.78 88.52 106.85
C VAL A 395 60.79 88.26 105.34
N GLN A 396 61.37 89.18 104.55
CA GLN A 396 61.46 89.05 103.10
C GLN A 396 62.36 87.88 102.63
N SER A 397 63.47 87.59 103.33
CA SER A 397 64.33 86.44 102.98
C SER A 397 63.65 85.10 103.27
N THR A 398 62.81 85.05 104.30
CA THR A 398 62.09 83.84 104.69
C THR A 398 61.00 83.51 103.65
N LEU A 399 60.27 84.53 103.19
CA LEU A 399 59.21 84.41 102.17
C LEU A 399 59.69 84.02 100.77
N ARG A 400 60.94 84.31 100.37
CA ARG A 400 61.48 83.93 99.05
C ARG A 400 62.09 82.51 99.00
N SER A 401 62.22 81.84 100.14
CA SER A 401 62.89 80.54 100.25
C SER A 401 61.96 79.33 100.16
N HIS A 402 60.64 79.55 100.13
CA HIS A 402 59.57 78.55 100.10
C HIS A 402 58.57 78.92 99.00
#